data_AF-A0A260YW02-F1
#
_entry.id   AF-A0A260YW02-F1
#
_cell.length_a   1.000
_cell.length_b   1.000
_cell.length_c   1.000
_cell.angle_alpha   90.00
_cell.angle_beta   90.00
_cell.angle_gamma   90.00
#
_symmetry.space_group_name_H-M   'P 1'
#
loop_
_entity.id
_entity.type
_entity.pdbx_description
1 polymer ?
#
loop_
_entity_poly.entity_id
_entity_poly.type
_entity_poly.pdbx_seq_one_letter_code
_entity_poly.pdbx_strand_id
1 'polypeptide(L)'
;MKLLRFPMLVIKDVLKNMDPIDLINLSLASKKMGHLFFLADTPRFRVDLEHFIIISINEKQYNIQLPKNVSSRVTVMATIDNAWPAREWLHIYWNKKWAEPLVHILRVFKCPLTTVNSKSMPNGKLIEAIQIMSAEQCEIKKMYLPQDLQKKKSLRNIIENLNIAERLIITRMGTITGTVIGSPKSTEGCGK
;
A
#
# COMPACT_ATOMS: atom_id res chain seq x y z
N MET A 1 24.41 13.83 -5.90
CA MET A 1 23.66 12.98 -6.86
C MET A 1 23.70 13.64 -8.23
N LYS A 2 24.29 12.98 -9.23
CA LYS A 2 24.52 13.55 -10.59
C LYS A 2 23.21 13.72 -11.40
N LEU A 3 22.18 12.93 -11.08
CA LEU A 3 20.90 12.92 -11.81
C LEU A 3 20.20 14.29 -11.84
N LEU A 4 20.27 15.07 -10.75
CA LEU A 4 19.62 16.39 -10.66
C LEU A 4 20.25 17.47 -11.55
N ARG A 5 21.37 17.17 -12.21
CA ARG A 5 22.03 18.10 -13.16
C ARG A 5 21.50 17.95 -14.58
N PHE A 6 20.71 16.92 -14.87
CA PHE A 6 20.14 16.71 -16.20
C PHE A 6 18.89 17.56 -16.42
N PRO A 7 18.52 17.82 -17.69
CA PRO A 7 17.25 18.44 -18.02
C PRO A 7 16.06 17.66 -17.46
N MET A 8 14.97 18.38 -17.15
CA MET A 8 13.78 17.78 -16.52
C MET A 8 13.19 16.61 -17.33
N LEU A 9 13.23 16.69 -18.67
CA LEU A 9 12.76 15.62 -19.55
C LEU A 9 13.57 14.33 -19.37
N VAL A 10 14.89 14.43 -19.25
CA VAL A 10 15.77 13.29 -19.01
C VAL A 10 15.50 12.69 -17.63
N ILE A 11 15.32 13.53 -16.60
CA ILE A 11 14.99 13.06 -15.25
C ILE A 11 13.66 12.30 -15.25
N LYS A 12 12.62 12.87 -15.90
CA LYS A 12 11.30 12.25 -16.02
C LYS A 12 11.40 10.88 -16.71
N ASP A 13 12.10 10.82 -17.84
CA ASP A 13 12.25 9.57 -18.60
C ASP A 13 12.97 8.48 -17.80
N VAL A 14 14.06 8.84 -17.10
CA VAL A 14 14.77 7.93 -16.20
C VAL A 14 13.84 7.42 -15.09
N LEU A 15 13.12 8.31 -14.40
CA LEU A 15 12.24 7.92 -13.30
C LEU A 15 11.07 7.04 -13.74
N LYS A 16 10.49 7.33 -14.91
CA LYS A 16 9.36 6.57 -15.44
C LYS A 16 9.74 5.12 -15.79
N ASN A 17 10.99 4.90 -16.19
CA ASN A 17 11.50 3.59 -16.56
C ASN A 17 12.15 2.81 -15.40
N MET A 18 12.27 3.40 -14.20
CA MET A 18 12.79 2.70 -13.03
C MET A 18 11.76 1.71 -12.44
N ASP A 19 12.27 0.58 -11.95
CA ASP A 19 11.52 -0.38 -11.17
C ASP A 19 11.16 0.23 -9.78
N PRO A 20 10.06 -0.20 -9.14
CA PRO A 20 9.58 0.40 -7.91
C PRO A 20 10.59 0.33 -6.75
N ILE A 21 11.43 -0.71 -6.70
CA ILE A 21 12.44 -0.86 -5.65
C ILE A 21 13.57 0.16 -5.80
N ASP A 22 13.99 0.44 -7.04
CA ASP A 22 14.97 1.49 -7.31
C ASP A 22 14.42 2.87 -6.96
N LEU A 23 13.14 3.12 -7.29
CA LEU A 23 12.48 4.36 -6.89
C LEU A 23 12.42 4.53 -5.36
N ILE A 24 12.10 3.46 -4.63
CA ILE A 24 12.13 3.47 -3.15
C ILE A 24 13.54 3.79 -2.66
N ASN A 25 14.55 3.05 -3.09
CA ASN A 25 15.93 3.28 -2.64
C ASN A 25 16.43 4.69 -3.01
N LEU A 26 16.09 5.17 -4.20
CA LEU A 26 16.44 6.51 -4.65
C LEU A 26 15.79 7.59 -3.79
N SER A 27 14.52 7.41 -3.42
CA SER A 27 13.78 8.34 -2.57
C SER A 27 14.35 8.41 -1.15
N LEU A 28 14.93 7.30 -0.68
CA LEU A 28 15.59 7.24 0.62
C LEU A 28 16.98 7.88 0.59
N ALA A 29 17.70 7.71 -0.50
CA ALA A 29 19.04 8.26 -0.67
C ALA A 29 19.03 9.79 -0.83
N SER A 30 17.92 10.39 -1.27
CA SER A 30 17.87 11.83 -1.57
C SER A 30 16.49 12.45 -1.34
N LYS A 31 16.35 13.26 -0.28
CA LYS A 31 15.16 14.09 -0.03
C LYS A 31 14.82 15.00 -1.21
N LYS A 32 15.83 15.54 -1.91
CA LYS A 32 15.65 16.37 -3.11
C LYS A 32 14.98 15.59 -4.23
N MET A 33 15.30 14.31 -4.37
CA MET A 33 14.64 13.44 -5.36
C MET A 33 13.20 13.13 -4.96
N GLY A 34 12.93 13.07 -3.64
CA GLY A 34 11.60 12.99 -3.04
C GLY A 34 10.56 13.88 -3.74
N HIS A 35 10.93 15.13 -3.99
CA HIS A 35 10.06 16.13 -4.62
C HIS A 35 9.83 15.92 -6.12
N LEU A 36 10.57 15.03 -6.78
CA LEU A 36 10.48 14.76 -8.22
C LEU A 36 9.78 13.44 -8.54
N PHE A 37 9.42 12.61 -7.54
CA PHE A 37 8.77 11.32 -7.81
C PHE A 37 7.38 11.43 -8.42
N PHE A 38 6.73 12.60 -8.37
CA PHE A 38 5.51 12.82 -9.15
C PHE A 38 5.73 12.66 -10.66
N LEU A 39 6.97 12.84 -11.14
CA LEU A 39 7.34 12.60 -12.54
C LEU A 39 7.50 11.12 -12.88
N ALA A 40 7.63 10.27 -11.87
CA ALA A 40 7.90 8.86 -12.07
C ALA A 40 6.68 8.09 -12.61
N ASP A 41 5.49 8.68 -12.75
CA ASP A 41 4.27 8.00 -13.23
C ASP A 41 3.85 6.81 -12.35
N THR A 42 3.92 7.01 -11.04
CA THR A 42 3.61 6.00 -10.01
C THR A 42 2.18 5.46 -10.01
N PRO A 43 1.13 6.10 -10.58
CA PRO A 43 -0.20 5.49 -10.70
C PRO A 43 -0.22 4.17 -11.49
N ARG A 44 0.83 3.87 -12.27
CA ARG A 44 1.00 2.56 -12.94
C ARG A 44 1.22 1.40 -11.97
N PHE A 45 1.57 1.68 -10.72
CA PHE A 45 1.80 0.67 -9.70
C PHE A 45 0.49 0.25 -9.05
N ARG A 46 0.25 -1.05 -9.00
CA ARG A 46 -0.76 -1.64 -8.12
C ARG A 46 -0.11 -1.98 -6.79
N VAL A 47 -0.60 -1.39 -5.70
CA VAL A 47 -0.09 -1.65 -4.35
C VAL A 47 -1.11 -2.44 -3.57
N ASP A 48 -0.75 -3.65 -3.15
CA ASP A 48 -1.56 -4.51 -2.31
C ASP A 48 -0.88 -4.71 -0.95
N LEU A 49 -1.65 -4.77 0.13
CA LEU A 49 -1.17 -4.99 1.49
C LEU A 49 -1.73 -6.29 2.04
N GLU A 50 -0.84 -7.26 2.27
CA GLU A 50 -1.14 -8.57 2.85
C GLU A 50 -0.13 -8.91 3.98
N HIS A 51 0.38 -10.14 4.03
CA HIS A 51 1.60 -10.46 4.79
C HIS A 51 2.85 -9.71 4.30
N PHE A 52 2.80 -9.21 3.06
CA PHE A 52 3.82 -8.40 2.38
C PHE A 52 3.20 -7.07 1.95
N ILE A 53 4.04 -6.06 1.70
CA ILE A 53 3.64 -4.99 0.79
C ILE A 53 3.97 -5.48 -0.61
N ILE A 54 2.98 -5.60 -1.46
CA ILE A 54 3.13 -6.11 -2.83
C ILE A 54 2.98 -4.93 -3.76
N ILE A 55 4.01 -4.66 -4.57
CA ILE A 55 3.94 -3.68 -5.66
C ILE A 55 3.95 -4.45 -6.97
N SER A 56 2.89 -4.35 -7.75
CA SER A 56 2.80 -4.95 -9.09
C SER A 56 2.96 -3.88 -10.17
N ILE A 57 3.73 -4.19 -11.20
CA ILE A 57 3.84 -3.41 -12.43
C ILE A 57 3.94 -4.37 -13.61
N ASN A 58 3.01 -4.27 -14.55
CA ASN A 58 2.86 -5.23 -15.63
C ASN A 58 2.79 -6.66 -15.06
N GLU A 59 3.63 -7.58 -15.55
CA GLU A 59 3.73 -8.97 -15.10
C GLU A 59 4.64 -9.16 -13.88
N LYS A 60 5.40 -8.11 -13.49
CA LYS A 60 6.33 -8.17 -12.35
C LYS A 60 5.63 -7.85 -11.04
N GLN A 61 6.03 -8.55 -9.98
CA GLN A 61 5.62 -8.23 -8.62
C GLN A 61 6.80 -8.20 -7.67
N TYR A 62 6.75 -7.26 -6.74
CA TYR A 62 7.76 -7.03 -5.73
C TYR A 62 7.12 -7.21 -4.36
N ASN A 63 7.46 -8.32 -3.70
CA ASN A 63 6.92 -8.71 -2.41
C ASN A 63 7.88 -8.26 -1.31
N ILE A 64 7.60 -7.10 -0.72
CA ILE A 64 8.42 -6.47 0.31
C ILE A 64 8.09 -7.10 1.66
N GLN A 65 9.09 -7.68 2.32
CA GLN A 65 8.94 -8.28 3.64
C GLN A 65 8.57 -7.23 4.69
N LEU A 66 7.73 -7.65 5.65
CA LEU A 66 7.35 -6.84 6.80
C LEU A 66 8.16 -7.28 8.03
N PRO A 67 9.40 -6.76 8.26
CA PRO A 67 10.22 -7.20 9.38
C PRO A 67 9.56 -6.86 10.72
N LYS A 68 9.68 -7.77 11.71
CA LYS A 68 9.14 -7.54 13.06
C LYS A 68 9.92 -6.45 13.81
N ASN A 69 11.24 -6.44 13.63
CA ASN A 69 12.15 -5.52 14.27
C ASN A 69 12.70 -4.51 13.26
N VAL A 70 13.36 -3.48 13.76
CA VAL A 70 14.18 -2.60 12.91
C VAL A 70 15.23 -3.46 12.23
N SER A 71 15.24 -3.41 10.89
CA SER A 71 16.29 -3.99 10.06
C SER A 71 16.87 -2.86 9.22
N SER A 72 18.16 -2.91 8.91
CA SER A 72 18.85 -1.99 7.98
C SER A 72 18.65 -2.38 6.51
N ARG A 73 18.14 -3.59 6.27
CA ARG A 73 17.85 -4.13 4.94
C ARG A 73 16.53 -4.89 4.98
N VAL A 74 15.60 -4.51 4.12
CA VAL A 74 14.33 -5.21 3.94
C VAL A 74 14.43 -6.03 2.67
N THR A 75 14.25 -7.33 2.79
CA THR A 75 14.29 -8.25 1.66
C THR A 75 13.03 -8.07 0.81
N VAL A 76 13.22 -8.10 -0.50
CA VAL A 76 12.14 -8.04 -1.48
C VAL A 76 12.28 -9.22 -2.43
N MET A 77 11.21 -9.99 -2.59
CA MET A 77 11.14 -11.06 -3.58
C MET A 77 10.51 -10.53 -4.86
N ALA A 78 11.24 -10.59 -5.97
CA ALA A 78 10.70 -10.27 -7.28
C ALA A 78 10.21 -11.56 -7.98
N THR A 79 8.95 -11.55 -8.42
CA THR A 79 8.31 -12.63 -9.18
C THR A 79 7.77 -12.09 -10.50
N ILE A 80 7.59 -12.99 -11.48
CA ILE A 80 6.89 -12.72 -12.74
C ILE A 80 5.69 -13.66 -12.78
N ASP A 81 4.51 -13.15 -13.13
CA ASP A 81 3.26 -13.91 -13.23
C ASP A 81 2.87 -14.68 -11.96
N ASN A 82 3.21 -14.14 -10.78
CA ASN A 82 3.05 -14.82 -9.49
C ASN A 82 3.79 -16.18 -9.39
N ALA A 83 4.68 -16.48 -10.32
CA ALA A 83 5.38 -17.75 -10.34
C ALA A 83 6.34 -17.85 -9.15
N TRP A 84 6.28 -18.99 -8.47
CA TRP A 84 7.28 -19.43 -7.50
C TRP A 84 8.21 -20.45 -8.18
N PRO A 85 9.52 -20.46 -7.88
CA PRO A 85 10.22 -19.63 -6.89
C PRO A 85 10.47 -18.18 -7.35
N ALA A 86 10.85 -17.32 -6.41
CA ALA A 86 11.27 -15.94 -6.70
C ALA A 86 12.39 -15.92 -7.76
N ARG A 87 12.27 -15.04 -8.75
CA ARG A 87 13.30 -14.89 -9.80
C ARG A 87 14.51 -14.14 -9.28
N GLU A 88 14.29 -13.15 -8.42
CA GLU A 88 15.34 -12.30 -7.88
C GLU A 88 15.05 -11.90 -6.44
N TRP A 89 16.12 -11.73 -5.68
CA TRP A 89 16.10 -11.21 -4.32
C TRP A 89 16.73 -9.82 -4.31
N LEU A 90 15.91 -8.81 -4.02
CA LEU A 90 16.31 -7.42 -3.96
C LEU A 90 16.31 -6.93 -2.51
N HIS A 91 16.84 -5.72 -2.29
CA HIS A 91 16.89 -5.11 -0.98
C HIS A 91 16.42 -3.65 -1.02
N ILE A 92 15.59 -3.28 -0.04
CA ILE A 92 15.36 -1.88 0.32
C ILE A 92 16.25 -1.55 1.52
N TYR A 93 17.03 -0.48 1.40
CA TYR A 93 17.87 0.01 2.49
C TYR A 93 17.06 0.92 3.42
N TRP A 94 16.34 0.29 4.35
CA TRP A 94 15.50 0.95 5.34
C TRP A 94 16.09 0.69 6.73
N ASN A 95 16.05 1.64 7.67
CA ASN A 95 16.53 1.42 9.05
C ASN A 95 15.46 1.77 10.10
N LYS A 96 14.20 1.41 9.83
CA LYS A 96 13.06 1.60 10.74
C LYS A 96 12.12 0.38 10.72
N LYS A 97 11.02 0.47 11.47
CA LYS A 97 9.94 -0.54 11.53
C LYS A 97 9.20 -0.67 10.19
N TRP A 98 8.53 -1.80 9.97
CA TRP A 98 7.80 -2.12 8.72
C TRP A 98 6.68 -1.13 8.34
N ALA A 99 6.08 -0.46 9.31
CA ALA A 99 5.05 0.56 9.11
C ALA A 99 5.57 1.77 8.31
N GLU A 100 6.84 2.11 8.48
CA GLU A 100 7.45 3.29 7.88
C GLU A 100 7.66 3.14 6.36
N PRO A 101 8.11 1.99 5.82
CA PRO A 101 8.06 1.71 4.38
C PRO A 101 6.66 1.88 3.77
N LEU A 102 5.61 1.42 4.47
CA LEU A 102 4.24 1.60 4.00
C LEU A 102 3.88 3.09 3.93
N VAL A 103 4.08 3.84 5.02
CA VAL A 103 3.84 5.30 5.05
C VAL A 103 4.62 6.01 3.93
N HIS A 104 5.87 5.62 3.71
CA HIS A 104 6.71 6.21 2.69
C HIS A 104 6.17 5.95 1.27
N ILE A 105 5.74 4.72 0.98
CA ILE A 105 5.10 4.38 -0.29
C ILE A 105 3.83 5.22 -0.49
N LEU A 106 2.98 5.31 0.53
CA LEU A 106 1.74 6.07 0.47
C LEU A 106 1.98 7.58 0.28
N ARG A 107 2.96 8.17 0.98
CA ARG A 107 3.25 9.61 0.93
C ARG A 107 4.00 10.04 -0.33
N VAL A 108 5.05 9.30 -0.69
CA VAL A 108 5.97 9.71 -1.76
C VAL A 108 5.41 9.34 -3.12
N PHE A 109 4.84 8.15 -3.26
CA PHE A 109 4.30 7.69 -4.54
C PHE A 109 2.82 7.99 -4.72
N LYS A 110 2.10 8.35 -3.64
CA LYS A 110 0.67 8.68 -3.66
C LYS A 110 -0.18 7.64 -4.40
N CYS A 111 0.23 6.37 -4.32
CA CYS A 111 -0.48 5.26 -4.93
C CYS A 111 -1.65 4.84 -4.03
N PRO A 112 -2.88 4.74 -4.56
CA PRO A 112 -3.98 4.10 -3.84
C PRO A 112 -3.63 2.65 -3.49
N LEU A 113 -4.06 2.20 -2.31
CA LEU A 113 -4.02 0.78 -1.98
C LEU A 113 -5.11 0.07 -2.78
N THR A 114 -4.72 -0.84 -3.66
CA THR A 114 -5.67 -1.57 -4.49
C THR A 114 -6.39 -2.62 -3.67
N THR A 115 -5.65 -3.38 -2.87
CA THR A 115 -6.23 -4.39 -1.99
C THR A 115 -5.55 -4.36 -0.63
N VAL A 116 -6.33 -4.39 0.44
CA VAL A 116 -5.86 -4.70 1.79
C VAL A 116 -6.48 -6.04 2.20
N ASN A 117 -5.66 -7.08 2.30
CA ASN A 117 -6.11 -8.43 2.60
C ASN A 117 -5.75 -8.83 4.05
N SER A 118 -6.74 -8.77 4.93
CA SER A 118 -6.59 -9.12 6.34
C SER A 118 -6.48 -10.60 6.64
N LYS A 119 -6.84 -11.50 5.71
CA LYS A 119 -6.97 -12.94 6.01
C LYS A 119 -5.66 -13.57 6.47
N SER A 120 -4.58 -12.93 6.09
CA SER A 120 -3.26 -13.47 6.02
C SER A 120 -2.37 -12.66 7.01
N MET A 121 -2.60 -11.35 7.11
CA MET A 121 -1.91 -10.47 8.06
C MET A 121 -2.22 -10.75 9.55
N PRO A 122 -1.23 -10.82 10.45
CA PRO A 122 -1.46 -10.88 11.89
C PRO A 122 -2.24 -9.67 12.41
N ASN A 123 -3.22 -9.89 13.29
CA ASN A 123 -4.11 -8.85 13.84
C ASN A 123 -3.37 -7.60 14.35
N GLY A 124 -2.23 -7.76 15.04
CA GLY A 124 -1.45 -6.62 15.53
C GLY A 124 -0.92 -5.72 14.41
N LYS A 125 -0.41 -6.31 13.33
CA LYS A 125 0.06 -5.57 12.16
C LYS A 125 -1.10 -4.96 11.38
N LEU A 126 -2.23 -5.66 11.29
CA LEU A 126 -3.42 -5.14 10.62
C LEU A 126 -4.00 -3.93 11.34
N ILE A 127 -4.03 -3.94 12.67
CA ILE A 127 -4.45 -2.78 13.47
C ILE A 127 -3.52 -1.58 13.20
N GLU A 128 -2.21 -1.80 13.24
CA GLU A 128 -1.21 -0.77 12.92
C GLU A 128 -1.39 -0.23 11.49
N ALA A 129 -1.64 -1.11 10.51
CA ALA A 129 -1.97 -0.71 9.13
C ALA A 129 -3.24 0.15 9.05
N ILE A 130 -4.31 -0.23 9.74
CA ILE A 130 -5.58 0.53 9.75
C ILE A 130 -5.37 1.94 10.29
N GLN A 131 -4.59 2.07 11.37
CA GLN A 131 -4.26 3.37 11.94
C GLN A 131 -3.45 4.22 10.97
N ILE A 132 -2.46 3.64 10.29
CA ILE A 132 -1.69 4.33 9.25
C ILE A 132 -2.58 4.79 8.11
N MET A 133 -3.41 3.89 7.57
CA MET A 133 -4.29 4.21 6.44
C MET A 133 -5.27 5.35 6.77
N SER A 134 -5.80 5.35 8.00
CA SER A 134 -6.66 6.43 8.49
C SER A 134 -5.87 7.74 8.68
N ALA A 135 -4.68 7.70 9.27
CA ALA A 135 -3.84 8.88 9.48
C ALA A 135 -3.37 9.52 8.16
N GLU A 136 -3.02 8.69 7.17
CA GLU A 136 -2.56 9.13 5.84
C GLU A 136 -3.72 9.49 4.91
N GLN A 137 -4.98 9.27 5.31
CA GLN A 137 -6.18 9.49 4.49
C GLN A 137 -6.05 8.85 3.10
N CYS A 138 -5.42 7.67 3.04
CA CYS A 138 -5.13 7.02 1.77
C CYS A 138 -6.40 6.45 1.16
N GLU A 139 -6.53 6.56 -0.16
CA GLU A 139 -7.57 5.84 -0.89
C GLU A 139 -7.29 4.33 -0.87
N ILE A 140 -8.29 3.55 -0.50
CA ILE A 140 -8.27 2.09 -0.50
C ILE A 140 -9.36 1.62 -1.45
N LYS A 141 -9.02 0.95 -2.54
CA LYS A 141 -10.03 0.42 -3.46
C LYS A 141 -10.81 -0.71 -2.81
N LYS A 142 -10.12 -1.77 -2.36
CA LYS A 142 -10.75 -2.95 -1.75
C LYS A 142 -10.11 -3.28 -0.41
N MET A 143 -10.93 -3.60 0.57
CA MET A 143 -10.47 -4.03 1.89
C MET A 143 -11.22 -5.27 2.35
N TYR A 144 -10.49 -6.29 2.77
CA TYR A 144 -11.00 -7.44 3.51
C TYR A 144 -10.68 -7.21 4.98
N LEU A 145 -11.67 -7.35 5.86
CA LEU A 145 -11.51 -7.13 7.29
C LEU A 145 -12.18 -8.25 8.11
N PRO A 146 -11.54 -8.80 9.16
CA PRO A 146 -12.15 -9.77 10.04
C PRO A 146 -13.25 -9.13 10.90
N GLN A 147 -14.38 -9.83 11.06
CA GLN A 147 -15.54 -9.31 11.80
C GLN A 147 -15.21 -8.98 13.28
N ASP A 148 -14.29 -9.72 13.89
CA ASP A 148 -13.82 -9.48 15.26
C ASP A 148 -13.13 -8.12 15.41
N LEU A 149 -12.36 -7.67 14.41
CA LEU A 149 -11.74 -6.35 14.42
C LEU A 149 -12.75 -5.23 14.23
N GLN A 150 -13.78 -5.45 13.41
CA GLN A 150 -14.87 -4.48 13.24
C GLN A 150 -15.67 -4.27 14.54
N LYS A 151 -15.85 -5.32 15.34
CA LYS A 151 -16.58 -5.27 16.62
C LYS A 151 -15.80 -4.58 17.74
N LYS A 152 -14.48 -4.40 17.60
CA LYS A 152 -13.68 -3.68 18.59
C LYS A 152 -14.05 -2.20 18.56
N LYS A 153 -14.65 -1.72 19.66
CA LYS A 153 -15.10 -0.32 19.82
C LYS A 153 -14.00 0.71 19.48
N SER A 154 -12.74 0.40 19.82
CA SER A 154 -11.59 1.26 19.53
C SER A 154 -11.25 1.37 18.04
N LEU A 155 -11.61 0.39 17.21
CA LEU A 155 -11.31 0.37 15.78
C LEU A 155 -12.50 0.75 14.92
N ARG A 156 -13.72 0.53 15.42
CA ARG A 156 -14.95 0.78 14.69
C ARG A 156 -15.00 2.17 14.06
N ASN A 157 -14.74 3.21 14.86
CA ASN A 157 -14.74 4.59 14.38
C ASN A 157 -13.64 4.86 13.34
N ILE A 158 -12.50 4.18 13.46
CA ILE A 158 -11.39 4.33 12.50
C ILE A 158 -11.80 3.72 11.16
N ILE A 159 -12.36 2.50 11.19
CA ILE A 159 -12.78 1.76 10.00
C ILE A 159 -13.91 2.49 9.26
N GLU A 160 -14.89 3.03 10.00
CA GLU A 160 -16.01 3.79 9.42
C GLU A 160 -15.55 5.07 8.70
N ASN A 161 -14.37 5.61 9.05
CA ASN A 161 -13.78 6.81 8.45
C ASN A 161 -12.67 6.50 7.43
N LEU A 162 -12.42 5.23 7.08
CA LEU A 162 -11.46 4.89 6.02
C LEU A 162 -12.02 5.31 4.65
N ASN A 163 -11.16 5.87 3.81
CA ASN A 163 -11.50 6.23 2.43
C ASN A 163 -11.51 4.99 1.53
N ILE A 164 -12.58 4.20 1.61
CA ILE A 164 -12.77 2.98 0.80
C ILE A 164 -13.56 3.33 -0.46
N ALA A 165 -12.91 3.25 -1.62
CA ALA A 165 -13.46 3.70 -2.89
C ALA A 165 -14.36 2.67 -3.60
N GLU A 166 -14.04 1.37 -3.52
CA GLU A 166 -14.80 0.34 -4.24
C GLU A 166 -15.57 -0.59 -3.30
N ARG A 167 -14.88 -1.28 -2.37
CA ARG A 167 -15.55 -2.32 -1.57
C ARG A 167 -14.87 -2.62 -0.23
N LEU A 168 -15.68 -2.67 0.83
CA LEU A 168 -15.32 -3.28 2.11
C LEU A 168 -15.98 -4.67 2.22
N ILE A 169 -15.19 -5.69 2.56
CA ILE A 169 -15.63 -7.07 2.70
C ILE A 169 -15.33 -7.53 4.12
N ILE A 170 -16.38 -7.78 4.90
CA ILE A 170 -16.25 -8.31 6.25
C ILE A 170 -16.17 -9.83 6.19
N THR A 171 -15.06 -10.40 6.62
CA THR A 171 -14.83 -11.85 6.67
C THR A 171 -15.15 -12.37 8.06
N ARG A 172 -16.01 -13.39 8.16
CA ARG A 172 -16.19 -14.17 9.39
C ARG A 172 -15.10 -15.22 9.46
N MET A 173 -14.39 -15.28 10.58
CA MET A 173 -13.55 -16.44 10.91
C MET A 173 -14.50 -17.61 11.17
N GLY A 174 -14.52 -18.58 10.25
CA GLY A 174 -15.53 -19.64 10.21
C GLY A 174 -16.77 -19.21 9.42
N THR A 175 -17.02 -19.89 8.30
CA THR A 175 -18.17 -19.77 7.37
C THR A 175 -18.41 -18.43 6.67
N ILE A 176 -18.36 -18.48 5.33
CA ILE A 176 -18.78 -17.43 4.40
C ILE A 176 -20.26 -17.13 4.63
N THR A 177 -20.62 -15.91 5.00
CA THR A 177 -21.94 -15.32 4.69
C THR A 177 -21.93 -13.79 4.87
N GLY A 178 -22.42 -13.08 3.84
CA GLY A 178 -22.90 -11.70 3.93
C GLY A 178 -22.02 -10.65 3.25
N THR A 179 -22.40 -10.26 2.02
CA THR A 179 -21.93 -9.00 1.41
C THR A 179 -22.82 -7.88 1.93
N VAL A 180 -22.24 -6.84 2.54
CA VAL A 180 -22.93 -5.56 2.76
C VAL A 180 -22.61 -4.69 1.55
N ILE A 181 -23.62 -4.42 0.73
CA ILE A 181 -23.53 -3.42 -0.34
C ILE A 181 -23.86 -2.08 0.32
N GLY A 182 -22.94 -1.13 0.26
CA GLY A 182 -23.23 0.24 0.66
C GLY A 182 -24.26 0.84 -0.29
N SER A 183 -25.47 1.07 0.19
CA SER A 183 -26.49 1.80 -0.57
C SER A 183 -26.05 3.26 -0.74
N PRO A 184 -26.31 3.88 -1.90
CA PRO A 184 -26.10 5.32 -2.07
C PRO A 184 -27.08 6.09 -1.17
N LYS A 185 -26.61 7.21 -0.60
CA LYS A 185 -27.42 8.13 0.20
C LYS A 185 -28.63 8.58 -0.62
N SER A 186 -29.83 8.16 -0.24
CA SER A 186 -31.07 8.79 -0.68
C SER A 186 -31.16 10.16 -0.03
N THR A 187 -31.13 11.21 -0.85
CA THR A 187 -31.50 12.56 -0.44
C THR A 187 -32.97 12.57 -0.05
N GLU A 188 -33.24 12.81 1.24
CA GLU A 188 -34.54 13.29 1.71
C GLU A 188 -34.78 14.71 1.18
N GLY A 189 -36.02 14.97 0.74
CA GLY A 189 -36.50 16.30 0.41
C GLY A 189 -38.02 16.34 0.39
N CYS A 190 -38.60 16.74 1.53
CA CYS A 190 -39.91 17.39 1.79
C CYS A 190 -41.03 17.28 0.72
N GLY A 191 -42.27 16.88 1.01
CA GLY A 191 -43.05 17.17 2.20
C GLY A 191 -44.06 18.30 1.95
N LYS A 192 -45.22 17.95 1.36
CA LYS A 192 -46.61 18.36 1.69
C LYS A 192 -47.52 18.11 0.48
#